data_AF-A0A6A5WF66-F1
#
_entry.id   AF-A0A6A5WF66-F1
#
_cell.length_a   1.000
_cell.length_b   1.000
_cell.length_c   1.000
_cell.angle_alpha   90.00
_cell.angle_beta   90.00
_cell.angle_gamma   90.00
#
_symmetry.space_group_name_H-M   'P 1'
#
loop_
_entity.id
_entity.type
_entity.pdbx_description
1 polymer ?
#
loop_
_entity_poly.entity_id
_entity_poly.type
_entity_poly.pdbx_seq_one_letter_code
_entity_poly.pdbx_strand_id
1 'polypeptide(L)'
;MVFFPQPFNSGYPRQTKPTSYKPTYARLQLRLHLARLVQTARRTYLHILRQTSERVLDGQLSKSRLKLYAPHLSAVHQAFTRTSNNAHDDDNGKQISNMPRFLNLPRELRDMVYLALITDEKNSPTLGEVQWLFRFRRVFEPQSSRWGEYGCAYSLEKMPRTCANLMACNRQVYEEMKEVVDFSKRKAMIPVKLDCIAEDESFHFFSWLSNPIVQTNLVLEEPCRIMPSWAETMIEKYLGSSNSYFNPAPNFRGSSTIVHQLWVDVRIMGDRAEKWSRNMGPADRTSWAVCAVLKRILEKGPDFSSAKDSGSTIIIEELVLNVVSLPNTPNEKYLPQDFPADGVKEGLVHPKTVAKELVDVWNRIWSADDFKGTFYQILLERIQRVRVCIDGETWRVRELRLELERGQAERRRIAARVGW
;
A
#
# COMPACT_ATOMS: atom_id res chain seq x y z
N MET A 1 17.53 -4.74 -5.85
CA MET A 1 16.20 -4.56 -5.26
C MET A 1 16.37 -4.78 -3.77
N VAL A 2 16.33 -3.70 -2.98
CA VAL A 2 16.37 -3.82 -1.52
C VAL A 2 14.92 -3.81 -1.06
N PHE A 3 14.52 -4.77 -0.24
CA PHE A 3 13.16 -4.80 0.31
C PHE A 3 13.10 -3.92 1.55
N PHE A 4 11.92 -3.38 1.91
CA PHE A 4 11.71 -2.65 3.16
C PHE A 4 12.49 -3.31 4.30
N PRO A 5 13.45 -2.61 4.94
CA PRO A 5 14.06 -3.14 6.15
C PRO A 5 12.96 -3.14 7.22
N GLN A 6 12.42 -4.32 7.52
CA GLN A 6 11.70 -4.46 8.79
C GLN A 6 12.73 -4.18 9.90
N PRO A 7 12.38 -3.39 10.94
CA PRO A 7 13.25 -3.22 12.08
C PRO A 7 13.46 -4.60 12.71
N PHE A 8 14.66 -5.15 12.56
CA PHE A 8 15.13 -6.21 13.43
C PHE A 8 15.13 -5.62 14.84
N ASN A 9 14.35 -6.20 15.75
CA ASN A 9 14.45 -5.92 17.18
C ASN A 9 15.91 -6.17 17.62
N SER A 10 16.70 -5.11 17.71
CA SER A 10 18.08 -5.14 18.17
C SER A 10 18.12 -5.18 19.70
N GLY A 11 17.61 -6.28 20.26
CA GLY A 11 17.96 -6.72 21.60
C GLY A 11 19.22 -7.59 21.53
N TYR A 12 20.37 -6.99 21.23
CA TYR A 12 21.65 -7.69 21.36
C TYR A 12 22.20 -7.46 22.77
N PRO A 13 22.35 -8.52 23.60
CA PRO A 13 23.17 -8.42 24.80
C PRO A 13 24.64 -8.26 24.41
N ARG A 14 25.38 -7.54 25.26
CA ARG A 14 26.81 -7.26 25.13
C ARG A 14 27.63 -8.53 24.86
N GLN A 15 28.65 -8.34 24.04
CA GLN A 15 29.65 -9.30 23.57
C GLN A 15 30.07 -10.32 24.62
N THR A 16 29.71 -11.58 24.40
CA THR A 16 30.45 -12.74 24.89
C THR A 16 30.96 -13.54 23.69
N LYS A 17 32.18 -14.06 23.83
CA LYS A 17 33.03 -14.74 22.83
C LYS A 17 32.28 -15.64 21.83
N PRO A 18 32.78 -15.77 20.57
CA PRO A 18 32.12 -16.54 19.52
C PRO A 18 32.18 -18.03 19.85
N THR A 19 31.07 -18.58 20.33
CA THR A 19 30.81 -20.01 20.26
C THR A 19 30.35 -20.34 18.84
N SER A 20 30.91 -21.40 18.26
CA SER A 20 30.63 -21.81 16.87
C SER A 20 29.12 -21.94 16.64
N TYR A 21 28.53 -21.03 15.87
CA TYR A 21 27.12 -21.07 15.52
C TYR A 21 26.89 -22.28 14.62
N LYS A 22 26.28 -23.34 15.15
CA LYS A 22 26.00 -24.56 14.37
C LYS A 22 24.98 -24.22 13.26
N PRO A 23 25.28 -24.44 11.97
CA PRO A 23 24.40 -24.13 10.83
C PRO A 23 23.08 -24.94 10.81
N THR A 24 22.88 -25.83 11.77
CA THR A 24 21.68 -26.67 11.93
C THR A 24 20.44 -25.89 12.33
N TYR A 25 20.55 -24.84 13.16
CA TYR A 25 19.37 -24.11 13.66
C TYR A 25 18.72 -23.25 12.57
N ALA A 26 19.52 -22.55 11.76
CA ALA A 26 19.02 -21.76 10.62
C ALA A 26 18.34 -22.65 9.56
N ARG A 27 18.91 -23.84 9.28
CA ARG A 27 18.31 -24.82 8.37
C ARG A 27 16.99 -25.38 8.90
N LEU A 28 16.87 -25.61 10.21
CA LEU A 28 15.64 -26.08 10.84
C LEU A 28 14.54 -25.01 10.79
N GLN A 29 14.88 -23.75 11.11
CA GLN A 29 13.98 -22.60 11.01
C GLN A 29 13.47 -22.39 9.58
N LEU A 30 14.35 -22.52 8.57
CA LEU A 30 13.98 -22.43 7.16
C LEU A 30 13.04 -23.57 6.75
N ARG A 31 13.30 -24.81 7.18
CA ARG A 31 12.42 -25.95 6.92
C ARG A 31 11.04 -25.78 7.54
N LEU A 32 10.96 -25.29 8.79
CA LEU A 32 9.70 -24.99 9.46
C LEU A 32 8.94 -23.84 8.78
N HIS A 33 9.64 -22.80 8.32
CA HIS A 33 9.02 -21.72 7.54
C HIS A 33 8.50 -22.21 6.20
N LEU A 34 9.28 -23.02 5.46
CA LEU A 34 8.83 -23.60 4.19
C LEU A 34 7.66 -24.57 4.39
N ALA A 35 7.68 -25.40 5.43
CA ALA A 35 6.57 -26.29 5.75
C ALA A 35 5.29 -25.50 6.08
N ARG A 36 5.40 -24.45 6.90
CA ARG A 36 4.28 -23.53 7.17
C ARG A 36 3.83 -22.80 5.91
N LEU A 37 4.73 -22.37 5.05
CA LEU A 37 4.42 -21.68 3.81
C LEU A 37 3.73 -22.61 2.80
N VAL A 38 4.14 -23.88 2.71
CA VAL A 38 3.47 -24.91 1.92
C VAL A 38 2.09 -25.23 2.51
N GLN A 39 1.97 -25.31 3.83
CA GLN A 39 0.68 -25.59 4.49
C GLN A 39 -0.28 -24.40 4.38
N THR A 40 0.23 -23.16 4.48
CA THR A 40 -0.50 -21.93 4.19
C THR A 40 -0.86 -21.88 2.71
N ALA A 41 0.07 -22.11 1.78
CA ALA A 41 -0.22 -22.15 0.36
C ALA A 41 -1.25 -23.23 0.01
N ARG A 42 -1.22 -24.39 0.68
CA ARG A 42 -2.26 -25.44 0.54
C ARG A 42 -3.60 -24.98 1.09
N ARG A 43 -3.63 -24.35 2.27
CA ARG A 43 -4.86 -23.81 2.88
C ARG A 43 -5.43 -22.66 2.05
N THR A 44 -4.59 -21.73 1.61
CA THR A 44 -4.91 -20.63 0.71
C THR A 44 -5.36 -21.17 -0.64
N TYR A 45 -4.72 -22.19 -1.20
CA TYR A 45 -5.16 -22.82 -2.46
C TYR A 45 -6.53 -23.50 -2.30
N LEU A 46 -6.74 -24.26 -1.23
CA LEU A 46 -8.04 -24.88 -0.93
C LEU A 46 -9.11 -23.83 -0.62
N HIS A 47 -8.74 -22.75 0.06
CA HIS A 47 -9.63 -21.64 0.37
C HIS A 47 -9.97 -20.84 -0.88
N ILE A 48 -9.00 -20.57 -1.76
CA ILE A 48 -9.20 -19.97 -3.07
C ILE A 48 -10.10 -20.88 -3.88
N LEU A 49 -9.84 -22.18 -3.98
CA LEU A 49 -10.73 -23.12 -4.69
C LEU A 49 -12.17 -23.07 -4.14
N ARG A 50 -12.33 -23.05 -2.81
CA ARG A 50 -13.64 -22.97 -2.16
C ARG A 50 -14.34 -21.64 -2.42
N GLN A 51 -13.66 -20.51 -2.21
CA GLN A 51 -14.21 -19.18 -2.49
C GLN A 51 -14.46 -18.94 -3.97
N THR A 52 -13.64 -19.49 -4.86
CA THR A 52 -13.84 -19.40 -6.30
C THR A 52 -15.07 -20.23 -6.68
N SER A 53 -15.26 -21.42 -6.08
CA SER A 53 -16.48 -22.22 -6.22
C SER A 53 -17.73 -21.49 -5.72
N GLU A 54 -17.67 -20.88 -4.53
CA GLU A 54 -18.77 -20.13 -3.92
C GLU A 54 -19.09 -18.86 -4.73
N ARG A 55 -18.09 -18.07 -5.13
CA ARG A 55 -18.27 -16.86 -5.97
C ARG A 55 -18.70 -17.15 -7.41
N VAL A 56 -18.42 -18.36 -7.94
CA VAL A 56 -18.97 -18.85 -9.22
C VAL A 56 -20.45 -19.17 -9.08
N LEU A 57 -20.84 -19.81 -7.97
CA LEU A 57 -22.23 -20.10 -7.64
C LEU A 57 -23.02 -18.80 -7.43
N ASP A 58 -22.40 -17.80 -6.82
CA ASP A 58 -23.02 -16.49 -6.54
C ASP A 58 -22.92 -15.48 -7.70
N GLY A 59 -22.34 -15.86 -8.84
CA GLY A 59 -22.27 -15.02 -10.05
C GLY A 59 -21.34 -13.78 -9.96
N GLN A 60 -20.56 -13.61 -8.88
CA GLN A 60 -19.75 -12.42 -8.61
C GLN A 60 -18.41 -12.37 -9.36
N LEU A 61 -17.98 -13.49 -9.94
CA LEU A 61 -16.69 -13.58 -10.64
C LEU A 61 -16.91 -13.43 -12.15
N SER A 62 -16.30 -12.40 -12.77
CA SER A 62 -16.48 -12.17 -14.20
C SER A 62 -16.07 -13.41 -15.01
N LYS A 63 -16.93 -13.84 -15.95
CA LYS A 63 -16.71 -15.03 -16.80
C LYS A 63 -15.36 -14.99 -17.54
N SER A 64 -14.80 -13.80 -17.77
CA SER A 64 -13.51 -13.59 -18.42
C SER A 64 -12.30 -13.97 -17.56
N ARG A 65 -12.35 -13.78 -16.24
CA ARG A 65 -11.26 -14.22 -15.35
C ARG A 65 -11.27 -15.74 -15.13
N LEU A 66 -12.45 -16.35 -15.01
CA LEU A 66 -12.58 -17.82 -14.86
C LEU A 66 -12.09 -18.60 -16.07
N LYS A 67 -12.37 -18.13 -17.29
CA LYS A 67 -11.90 -18.79 -18.52
C LYS A 67 -10.37 -18.87 -18.60
N LEU A 68 -9.67 -17.91 -18.01
CA LEU A 68 -8.19 -17.89 -18.01
C LEU A 68 -7.58 -18.94 -17.07
N TYR A 69 -8.27 -19.32 -15.98
CA TYR A 69 -7.70 -20.15 -14.92
C TYR A 69 -8.35 -21.53 -14.75
N ALA A 70 -9.56 -21.76 -15.29
CA ALA A 70 -10.30 -23.01 -15.13
C ALA A 70 -9.57 -24.28 -15.60
N PRO A 71 -8.86 -24.29 -16.76
CA PRO A 71 -8.12 -25.48 -17.20
C PRO A 71 -6.98 -25.84 -16.23
N HIS A 72 -6.34 -24.81 -15.67
CA HIS A 72 -5.18 -24.96 -14.80
C HIS A 72 -5.58 -25.43 -13.40
N LEU A 73 -6.68 -24.92 -12.84
CA LEU A 73 -7.21 -25.35 -11.54
C LEU A 73 -7.60 -26.85 -11.53
N SER A 74 -8.15 -27.36 -12.64
CA SER A 74 -8.42 -28.79 -12.82
C SER A 74 -7.14 -29.63 -12.83
N ALA A 75 -6.11 -29.17 -13.56
CA ALA A 75 -4.81 -29.85 -13.61
C ALA A 75 -4.09 -29.88 -12.24
N VAL A 76 -4.17 -28.77 -11.49
CA VAL A 76 -3.59 -28.68 -10.13
C VAL A 76 -4.33 -29.62 -9.17
N HIS A 77 -5.66 -29.65 -9.21
CA HIS A 77 -6.45 -30.57 -8.38
C HIS A 77 -6.07 -32.03 -8.69
N GLN A 78 -6.00 -32.41 -9.98
CA GLN A 78 -5.59 -33.77 -10.38
C GLN A 78 -4.16 -34.13 -9.95
N ALA A 79 -3.21 -33.20 -10.02
CA ALA A 79 -1.83 -33.42 -9.57
C ALA A 79 -1.75 -33.64 -8.04
N PHE A 80 -2.55 -32.91 -7.26
CA PHE A 80 -2.64 -33.09 -5.81
C PHE A 80 -3.37 -34.37 -5.41
N THR A 81 -4.44 -34.75 -6.09
CA THR A 81 -5.18 -36.00 -5.81
C THR A 81 -4.33 -37.22 -6.16
N ARG A 82 -3.55 -37.18 -7.25
CA ARG A 82 -2.61 -38.26 -7.60
C ARG A 82 -1.47 -38.44 -6.58
N THR A 83 -0.95 -37.34 -6.04
CA THR A 83 0.11 -37.41 -5.01
C THR A 83 -0.41 -37.80 -3.63
N SER A 84 -1.69 -37.53 -3.33
CA SER A 84 -2.37 -38.01 -2.13
C SER A 84 -2.66 -39.51 -2.16
N ASN A 85 -3.01 -40.06 -3.33
CA ASN A 85 -3.43 -41.45 -3.45
C ASN A 85 -2.25 -42.44 -3.51
N ASN A 86 -1.04 -41.96 -3.82
CA ASN A 86 0.18 -42.78 -3.83
C ASN A 86 0.86 -42.90 -2.44
N ALA A 87 0.20 -42.47 -1.37
CA ALA A 87 0.75 -42.47 -0.01
C ALA A 87 0.33 -43.69 0.85
N HIS A 88 -0.29 -44.72 0.26
CA HIS A 88 -0.74 -45.90 1.00
C HIS A 88 0.17 -47.12 0.80
N ASP A 89 0.57 -47.67 1.94
CA ASP A 89 1.11 -49.01 2.25
C ASP A 89 2.48 -49.41 1.68
N ASP A 90 3.51 -49.01 2.42
CA ASP A 90 4.72 -49.81 2.58
C ASP A 90 5.02 -49.96 4.07
N ASP A 91 4.81 -51.17 4.60
CA ASP A 91 4.86 -51.58 6.01
C ASP A 91 6.29 -51.67 6.60
N ASN A 92 7.28 -51.10 5.91
CA ASN A 92 8.69 -51.17 6.30
C ASN A 92 9.20 -49.83 6.81
N GLY A 93 8.72 -49.39 7.98
CA GLY A 93 9.44 -48.65 9.04
C GLY A 93 10.32 -47.44 8.72
N LYS A 94 10.36 -46.92 7.49
CA LYS A 94 11.24 -45.81 7.08
C LYS A 94 10.64 -44.99 5.95
N GLN A 95 9.35 -44.67 6.04
CA GLN A 95 8.76 -43.65 5.19
C GLN A 95 9.24 -42.26 5.63
N ILE A 96 10.36 -41.81 5.07
CA ILE A 96 10.54 -40.37 4.85
C ILE A 96 9.55 -40.03 3.76
N SER A 97 8.31 -39.71 4.14
CA SER A 97 7.25 -39.27 3.23
C SER A 97 7.84 -38.33 2.20
N ASN A 98 7.91 -38.78 0.96
CA ASN A 98 8.50 -38.08 -0.17
C ASN A 98 7.52 -37.00 -0.64
N MET A 99 7.13 -36.10 0.27
CA MET A 99 6.26 -34.99 -0.08
C MET A 99 6.94 -34.24 -1.22
N PRO A 100 6.24 -34.01 -2.35
CA PRO A 100 6.80 -33.24 -3.43
C PRO A 100 7.26 -31.90 -2.87
N ARG A 101 8.58 -31.68 -2.91
CA ARG A 101 9.15 -30.40 -2.48
C ARG A 101 8.61 -29.32 -3.41
N PHE A 102 8.41 -28.12 -2.91
CA PHE A 102 7.88 -27.00 -3.71
C PHE A 102 8.63 -26.81 -5.04
N LEU A 103 9.96 -26.98 -5.04
CA LEU A 103 10.80 -26.87 -6.24
C LEU A 103 10.65 -28.05 -7.23
N ASN A 104 10.04 -29.16 -6.80
CA ASN A 104 9.74 -30.30 -7.66
C ASN A 104 8.39 -30.15 -8.39
N LEU A 105 7.57 -29.15 -8.02
CA LEU A 105 6.33 -28.84 -8.76
C LEU A 105 6.69 -28.38 -10.18
N PRO A 106 5.88 -28.65 -11.22
CA PRO A 106 6.03 -28.00 -12.52
C PRO A 106 6.07 -26.46 -12.41
N ARG A 107 6.77 -25.80 -13.34
CA ARG A 107 7.00 -24.35 -13.29
C ARG A 107 5.69 -23.57 -13.25
N GLU A 108 4.70 -24.03 -14.01
CA GLU A 108 3.37 -23.43 -14.13
C GLU A 108 2.64 -23.41 -12.77
N LEU A 109 2.77 -24.49 -11.99
CA LEU A 109 2.18 -24.56 -10.65
C LEU A 109 2.90 -23.62 -9.68
N ARG A 110 4.22 -23.49 -9.80
CA ARG A 110 4.99 -22.54 -8.97
C ARG A 110 4.61 -21.11 -9.29
N ASP A 111 4.45 -20.77 -10.58
CA ASP A 111 4.02 -19.44 -11.02
C ASP A 111 2.62 -19.09 -10.51
N MET A 112 1.69 -20.05 -10.48
CA MET A 112 0.38 -19.85 -9.85
C MET A 112 0.50 -19.58 -8.34
N VAL A 113 1.39 -20.28 -7.63
CA VAL A 113 1.64 -20.03 -6.20
C VAL A 113 2.29 -18.66 -5.99
N TYR A 114 3.27 -18.28 -6.81
CA TYR A 114 3.88 -16.95 -6.75
C TYR A 114 2.86 -15.86 -7.00
N LEU A 115 2.01 -16.03 -8.01
CA LEU A 115 0.94 -15.09 -8.33
C LEU A 115 -0.05 -14.96 -7.18
N ALA A 116 -0.50 -16.07 -6.60
CA ALA A 116 -1.39 -16.05 -5.44
C ALA A 116 -0.74 -15.35 -4.24
N LEU A 117 0.56 -15.55 -4.01
CA LEU A 117 1.29 -14.89 -2.91
C LEU A 117 1.43 -13.37 -3.10
N ILE A 118 1.68 -12.89 -4.32
CA ILE A 118 1.83 -11.45 -4.58
C ILE A 118 0.49 -10.72 -4.72
N THR A 119 -0.60 -11.46 -4.98
CA THR A 119 -1.96 -10.93 -5.06
C THR A 119 -2.79 -11.19 -3.80
N ASP A 120 -2.18 -11.77 -2.76
CA ASP A 120 -2.84 -12.03 -1.49
C ASP A 120 -3.29 -10.71 -0.86
N GLU A 121 -4.56 -10.68 -0.45
CA GLU A 121 -5.23 -9.50 0.07
C GLU A 121 -5.94 -9.89 1.36
N LYS A 122 -5.73 -9.08 2.41
CA LYS A 122 -6.50 -9.23 3.65
C LYS A 122 -7.95 -8.88 3.40
N ASN A 123 -8.85 -9.54 4.14
CA ASN A 123 -10.25 -9.16 4.17
C ASN A 123 -10.39 -7.71 4.63
N SER A 124 -11.25 -6.95 3.95
CA SER A 124 -11.57 -5.58 4.33
C SER A 124 -12.20 -5.56 5.72
N PRO A 125 -11.77 -4.66 6.63
CA PRO A 125 -12.35 -4.57 7.95
C PRO A 125 -13.82 -4.14 7.88
N THR A 126 -14.62 -4.57 8.85
CA THR A 126 -16.00 -4.09 9.01
C THR A 126 -16.03 -2.82 9.87
N LEU A 127 -17.09 -2.01 9.76
CA LEU A 127 -17.24 -0.82 10.61
C LEU A 127 -17.20 -1.18 12.12
N GLY A 128 -17.85 -2.29 12.46
CA GLY A 128 -17.85 -2.79 13.83
C GLY A 128 -16.46 -3.11 14.36
N GLU A 129 -15.52 -3.55 13.53
CA GLU A 129 -14.13 -3.82 13.93
C GLU A 129 -13.28 -2.56 14.09
N VAL A 130 -13.50 -1.54 13.25
CA VAL A 130 -12.65 -0.32 13.27
C VAL A 130 -12.97 0.60 14.45
N GLN A 131 -14.16 0.45 15.04
CA GLN A 131 -14.55 1.17 16.26
C GLN A 131 -13.76 0.72 17.51
N TRP A 132 -13.02 -0.40 17.44
CA TRP A 132 -12.24 -0.91 18.56
C TRP A 132 -10.95 -0.11 18.70
N LEU A 133 -10.88 0.73 19.75
CA LEU A 133 -9.80 1.71 19.98
C LEU A 133 -8.38 1.12 20.04
N PHE A 134 -8.21 -0.18 20.29
CA PHE A 134 -6.88 -0.81 20.29
C PHE A 134 -6.40 -1.28 18.91
N ARG A 135 -7.29 -1.38 17.90
CA ARG A 135 -6.90 -1.72 16.52
C ARG A 135 -6.57 -0.48 15.71
N PHE A 136 -7.08 0.69 16.10
CA PHE A 136 -6.91 1.94 15.37
C PHE A 136 -6.43 3.06 16.28
N ARG A 137 -5.40 3.76 15.85
CA ARG A 137 -4.95 5.00 16.48
C ARG A 137 -5.66 6.17 15.81
N ARG A 138 -6.64 6.73 16.51
CA ARG A 138 -7.29 8.00 16.14
C ARG A 138 -6.33 9.17 16.35
N VAL A 139 -6.35 10.12 15.42
CA VAL A 139 -5.61 11.37 15.55
C VAL A 139 -6.56 12.46 16.06
N PHE A 140 -6.38 12.83 17.32
CA PHE A 140 -7.17 13.88 17.98
C PHE A 140 -6.44 15.24 17.97
N GLU A 141 -7.18 16.34 18.14
CA GLU A 141 -6.62 17.69 18.37
C GLU A 141 -5.79 17.71 19.67
N PRO A 142 -4.68 18.47 19.75
CA PRO A 142 -4.21 19.54 18.85
C PRO A 142 -3.21 19.10 17.77
N GLN A 143 -2.93 17.80 17.64
CA GLN A 143 -1.95 17.31 16.65
C GLN A 143 -2.47 17.49 15.22
N SER A 144 -3.77 17.35 15.02
CA SER A 144 -4.40 17.39 13.70
C SER A 144 -4.32 18.74 12.98
N SER A 145 -4.31 19.88 13.67
CA SER A 145 -4.21 21.21 13.03
C SER A 145 -2.82 21.46 12.45
N ARG A 146 -1.78 20.87 13.05
CA ARG A 146 -0.40 20.92 12.54
C ARG A 146 -0.17 19.95 11.38
N TRP A 147 -0.81 18.79 11.41
CA TRP A 147 -0.56 17.70 10.45
C TRP A 147 -1.64 17.55 9.37
N GLY A 148 -2.75 18.27 9.48
CA GLY A 148 -3.94 18.11 8.62
C GLY A 148 -4.66 16.77 8.78
N GLU A 149 -4.26 15.93 9.75
CA GLU A 149 -4.76 14.55 9.94
C GLU A 149 -6.07 14.48 10.78
N TYR A 150 -6.87 15.55 10.84
CA TYR A 150 -8.08 15.58 11.68
C TYR A 150 -9.13 14.59 11.17
N GLY A 151 -9.67 13.77 12.07
CA GLY A 151 -10.67 12.75 11.73
C GLY A 151 -10.06 11.44 11.19
N CYS A 152 -8.75 11.39 10.93
CA CYS A 152 -8.09 10.16 10.50
C CYS A 152 -7.85 9.20 11.67
N ALA A 153 -8.00 7.92 11.41
CA ALA A 153 -7.63 6.82 12.28
C ALA A 153 -6.83 5.79 11.50
N TYR A 154 -5.67 5.40 12.01
CA TYR A 154 -4.79 4.47 11.31
C TYR A 154 -4.74 3.12 12.00
N SER A 155 -4.81 2.04 11.24
CA SER A 155 -4.66 0.69 11.77
C SER A 155 -3.30 0.52 12.46
N LEU A 156 -3.32 -0.05 13.67
CA LEU A 156 -2.16 -0.47 14.45
C LEU A 156 -1.71 -1.89 14.10
N GLU A 157 -2.46 -2.58 13.24
CA GLU A 157 -2.06 -3.89 12.77
C GLU A 157 -0.77 -3.81 11.97
N LYS A 158 0.04 -4.86 12.10
CA LYS A 158 1.23 -4.99 11.28
C LYS A 158 0.82 -5.03 9.80
N MET A 159 1.52 -4.21 9.02
CA MET A 159 1.44 -4.20 7.57
C MET A 159 1.52 -5.63 7.02
N PRO A 160 0.72 -6.00 5.99
CA PRO A 160 0.84 -7.28 5.32
C PRO A 160 2.31 -7.58 4.98
N ARG A 161 2.74 -8.81 5.22
CA ARG A 161 4.12 -9.22 4.93
C ARG A 161 4.32 -9.23 3.43
N THR A 162 5.42 -8.66 2.97
CA THR A 162 5.85 -8.80 1.57
C THR A 162 6.45 -10.20 1.36
N CYS A 163 6.55 -10.63 0.10
CA CYS A 163 7.25 -11.86 -0.26
C CYS A 163 8.78 -11.72 -0.32
N ALA A 164 9.33 -10.61 0.18
CA ALA A 164 10.77 -10.33 0.24
C ALA A 164 11.57 -11.48 0.86
N ASN A 165 11.08 -11.99 1.99
CA ASN A 165 11.73 -13.10 2.70
C ASN A 165 11.75 -14.37 1.85
N LEU A 166 10.70 -14.65 1.07
CA LEU A 166 10.63 -15.82 0.19
C LEU A 166 11.63 -15.67 -0.96
N MET A 167 11.68 -14.50 -1.58
CA MET A 167 12.65 -14.20 -2.64
C MET A 167 14.10 -14.32 -2.15
N ALA A 168 14.37 -14.01 -0.89
CA ALA A 168 15.71 -14.13 -0.30
C ALA A 168 16.12 -15.59 0.00
N CYS A 169 15.19 -16.55 0.03
CA CYS A 169 15.47 -17.92 0.45
C CYS A 169 16.23 -18.75 -0.59
N ASN A 170 16.04 -18.47 -1.89
CA ASN A 170 16.56 -19.32 -2.96
C ASN A 170 16.68 -18.56 -4.30
N ARG A 171 17.78 -18.76 -5.02
CA ARG A 171 18.06 -18.08 -6.29
C ARG A 171 17.06 -18.42 -7.40
N GLN A 172 16.64 -19.68 -7.52
CA GLN A 172 15.61 -20.07 -8.48
C GLN A 172 14.30 -19.35 -8.14
N VAL A 173 13.85 -19.45 -6.88
CA VAL A 173 12.63 -18.75 -6.41
C VAL A 173 12.69 -17.24 -6.68
N TYR A 174 13.86 -16.62 -6.50
CA TYR A 174 14.07 -15.22 -6.80
C TYR A 174 13.80 -14.89 -8.27
N GLU A 175 14.45 -15.59 -9.21
CA GLU A 175 14.29 -15.34 -10.65
C GLU A 175 12.86 -15.61 -11.11
N GLU A 176 12.28 -16.74 -10.70
CA GLU A 176 10.92 -17.11 -11.08
C GLU A 176 9.89 -16.10 -10.56
N MET A 177 10.00 -15.71 -9.29
CA MET A 177 9.09 -14.74 -8.68
C MET A 177 9.26 -13.34 -9.27
N LYS A 178 10.48 -12.96 -9.66
CA LYS A 178 10.75 -11.70 -10.36
C LYS A 178 10.05 -11.68 -11.73
N GLU A 179 10.12 -12.76 -12.51
CA GLU A 179 9.40 -12.88 -13.79
C GLU A 179 7.88 -12.74 -13.60
N VAL A 180 7.32 -13.40 -12.58
CA VAL A 180 5.88 -13.31 -12.24
C VAL A 180 5.49 -11.89 -11.82
N VAL A 181 6.34 -11.21 -11.06
CA VAL A 181 6.13 -9.82 -10.65
C VAL A 181 6.17 -8.89 -11.85
N ASP A 182 7.17 -9.01 -12.73
CA ASP A 182 7.29 -8.18 -13.93
C ASP A 182 6.13 -8.42 -14.91
N PHE A 183 5.67 -9.67 -15.04
CA PHE A 183 4.44 -9.99 -15.75
C PHE A 183 3.21 -9.31 -15.11
N SER A 184 3.06 -9.41 -13.79
CA SER A 184 1.92 -8.86 -13.06
C SER A 184 1.88 -7.33 -13.07
N LYS A 185 3.05 -6.67 -13.03
CA LYS A 185 3.18 -5.21 -13.18
C LYS A 185 2.67 -4.75 -14.55
N ARG A 186 3.10 -5.42 -15.63
CA ARG A 186 2.63 -5.14 -17.00
C ARG A 186 1.12 -5.33 -17.17
N LYS A 187 0.50 -6.15 -16.32
CA LYS A 187 -0.95 -6.39 -16.30
C LYS A 187 -1.70 -5.58 -15.23
N ALA A 188 -1.00 -4.71 -14.48
CA ALA A 188 -1.56 -3.95 -13.36
C ALA A 188 -2.31 -4.83 -12.33
N MET A 189 -1.79 -6.02 -12.04
CA MET A 189 -2.46 -7.02 -11.19
C MET A 189 -2.05 -6.97 -9.71
N ILE A 190 -0.99 -6.23 -9.37
CA ILE A 190 -0.43 -6.18 -8.01
C ILE A 190 -0.42 -4.75 -7.45
N PRO A 191 -1.60 -4.11 -7.26
CA PRO A 191 -1.67 -2.82 -6.58
C PRO A 191 -1.30 -2.96 -5.10
N VAL A 192 -0.66 -1.93 -4.54
CA VAL A 192 -0.64 -1.70 -3.10
C VAL A 192 -2.04 -1.26 -2.72
N LYS A 193 -2.75 -1.99 -1.86
CA LYS A 193 -4.14 -1.66 -1.52
C LYS A 193 -4.28 -1.13 -0.12
N LEU A 194 -4.91 0.04 -0.03
CA LEU A 194 -5.33 0.69 1.19
C LEU A 194 -6.86 0.74 1.19
N ASP A 195 -7.46 0.41 2.32
CA ASP A 195 -8.89 0.58 2.58
C ASP A 195 -9.10 1.83 3.43
N CYS A 196 -10.15 2.58 3.12
CA CYS A 196 -10.62 3.74 3.83
C CYS A 196 -12.11 3.56 4.13
N ILE A 197 -12.47 3.40 5.40
CA ILE A 197 -13.87 3.47 5.84
C ILE A 197 -14.14 4.91 6.29
N ALA A 198 -15.03 5.61 5.58
CA ALA A 198 -15.53 6.92 5.96
C ALA A 198 -16.85 6.76 6.75
N GLU A 199 -16.78 6.82 8.07
CA GLU A 199 -17.94 6.77 8.98
C GLU A 199 -18.57 8.17 9.07
N ASP A 200 -19.79 8.30 8.54
CA ASP A 200 -20.60 9.54 8.54
C ASP A 200 -19.85 10.76 7.97
N GLU A 201 -18.84 10.55 7.11
CA GLU A 201 -17.85 11.56 6.68
C GLU A 201 -17.09 12.27 7.83
N SER A 202 -17.22 11.79 9.06
CA SER A 202 -16.63 12.40 10.26
C SER A 202 -15.30 11.78 10.66
N PHE A 203 -15.19 10.47 10.49
CA PHE A 203 -13.99 9.71 10.79
C PHE A 203 -13.60 8.81 9.62
N HIS A 204 -12.30 8.71 9.37
CA HIS A 204 -11.73 7.97 8.25
C HIS A 204 -10.73 6.94 8.75
N PHE A 205 -11.08 5.66 8.65
CA PHE A 205 -10.26 4.55 9.13
C PHE A 205 -9.45 3.95 7.99
N PHE A 206 -8.13 4.06 8.08
CA PHE A 206 -7.21 3.59 7.05
C PHE A 206 -6.54 2.28 7.44
N SER A 207 -6.60 1.28 6.56
CA SER A 207 -6.04 -0.06 6.79
C SER A 207 -5.37 -0.61 5.53
N TRP A 208 -4.19 -1.20 5.67
CA TRP A 208 -3.55 -1.90 4.56
C TRP A 208 -4.23 -3.25 4.29
N LEU A 209 -4.73 -3.45 3.06
CA LEU A 209 -5.28 -4.72 2.61
C LEU A 209 -4.22 -5.60 1.96
N SER A 210 -3.39 -5.02 1.10
CA SER A 210 -2.27 -5.70 0.46
C SER A 210 -1.04 -4.81 0.43
N ASN A 211 0.14 -5.42 0.50
CA ASN A 211 1.39 -4.71 0.26
C ASN A 211 2.28 -5.53 -0.68
N PRO A 212 2.21 -5.29 -2.00
CA PRO A 212 3.03 -5.96 -2.99
C PRO A 212 4.50 -5.51 -2.88
N ILE A 213 5.30 -6.06 -3.76
CA ILE A 213 6.73 -5.75 -3.85
C ILE A 213 6.91 -4.34 -4.41
N VAL A 214 7.41 -3.44 -3.57
CA VAL A 214 7.88 -2.12 -3.99
C VAL A 214 9.32 -2.20 -4.49
N GLN A 215 9.69 -1.35 -5.45
CA GLN A 215 11.08 -1.21 -5.87
C GLN A 215 11.75 -0.14 -5.01
N THR A 216 12.59 -0.57 -4.06
CA THR A 216 13.47 0.36 -3.34
C THR A 216 14.87 0.32 -3.95
N ASN A 217 15.27 1.48 -4.46
CA ASN A 217 16.62 1.76 -4.89
C ASN A 217 17.33 2.45 -3.71
N LEU A 218 18.45 1.88 -3.28
CA LEU A 218 19.36 2.64 -2.43
C LEU A 218 20.07 3.62 -3.35
N VAL A 219 19.77 4.90 -3.20
CA VAL A 219 20.61 5.93 -3.77
C VAL A 219 21.80 5.97 -2.84
N LEU A 220 22.89 5.34 -3.25
CA LEU A 220 24.20 5.71 -2.70
C LEU A 220 24.41 7.13 -3.24
N GLU A 221 23.90 8.11 -2.50
CA GLU A 221 24.20 9.50 -2.80
C GLU A 221 25.73 9.60 -2.79
N GLU A 222 26.32 9.84 -3.96
CA GLU A 222 27.51 10.68 -4.00
C GLU A 222 27.15 11.91 -3.16
N PRO A 223 28.02 12.33 -2.21
CA PRO A 223 27.70 13.30 -1.16
C PRO A 223 26.81 14.41 -1.71
N CYS A 224 25.55 14.35 -1.31
CA CYS A 224 24.49 15.05 -1.99
C CYS A 224 24.75 16.56 -1.85
N ARG A 225 25.06 17.22 -2.97
CA ARG A 225 25.08 18.69 -3.09
C ARG A 225 23.66 19.23 -3.02
N ILE A 226 22.94 18.93 -1.93
CA ILE A 226 21.61 19.47 -1.63
C ILE A 226 21.75 20.94 -1.22
N MET A 227 22.96 21.39 -0.85
CA MET A 227 23.24 22.82 -0.77
C MET A 227 23.34 23.41 -2.18
N PRO A 228 22.57 24.45 -2.48
CA PRO A 228 22.83 25.30 -3.63
C PRO A 228 24.31 25.72 -3.61
N SER A 229 24.94 25.83 -4.78
CA SER A 229 26.37 26.20 -4.87
C SER A 229 26.71 27.51 -4.14
N TRP A 230 25.75 28.45 -4.06
CA TRP A 230 25.91 29.68 -3.28
C TRP A 230 25.99 29.41 -1.77
N ALA A 231 25.25 28.42 -1.25
CA ALA A 231 25.28 28.06 0.17
C ALA A 231 26.57 27.33 0.52
N GLU A 232 27.08 26.45 -0.37
CA GLU A 232 28.44 25.88 -0.26
C GLU A 232 29.48 26.99 -0.14
N THR A 233 29.40 28.00 -1.02
CA THR A 233 30.33 29.13 -1.01
C THR A 233 30.22 29.95 0.28
N MET A 234 29.02 30.13 0.84
CA MET A 234 28.82 30.83 2.11
C MET A 234 29.35 30.02 3.30
N ILE A 235 29.12 28.71 3.35
CA ILE A 235 29.65 27.86 4.42
C ILE A 235 31.18 27.81 4.35
N GLU A 236 31.75 27.66 3.16
CA GLU A 236 33.20 27.63 2.99
C GLU A 236 33.85 28.99 3.35
N LYS A 237 33.20 30.10 2.98
CA LYS A 237 33.71 31.46 3.21
C LYS A 237 33.54 31.95 4.66
N TYR A 238 32.49 31.52 5.36
CA TYR A 238 32.16 32.03 6.70
C TYR A 238 32.39 31.00 7.83
N LEU A 239 32.40 29.70 7.53
CA LEU A 239 32.64 28.62 8.52
C LEU A 239 34.00 27.94 8.34
N GLY A 240 34.89 28.51 7.50
CA GLY A 240 36.24 28.03 7.17
C GLY A 240 37.26 28.06 8.31
N SER A 241 36.85 27.85 9.57
CA SER A 241 37.75 27.73 10.71
C SER A 241 37.46 26.48 11.54
N SER A 242 38.22 25.42 11.23
CA SER A 242 38.82 24.43 12.14
C SER A 242 37.97 23.70 13.19
N ASN A 243 36.64 23.78 13.18
CA ASN A 243 35.79 22.96 14.05
C ASN A 243 35.39 21.65 13.36
N SER A 244 36.37 20.75 13.26
CA SER A 244 36.23 19.32 12.90
C SER A 244 35.30 18.51 13.84
N TYR A 245 34.66 19.15 14.82
CA TYR A 245 33.66 18.56 15.70
C TYR A 245 32.24 18.63 15.14
N PHE A 246 32.00 19.38 14.06
CA PHE A 246 30.82 19.17 13.21
C PHE A 246 31.08 17.98 12.32
N ASN A 247 30.98 16.80 12.94
CA ASN A 247 30.98 15.50 12.31
C ASN A 247 30.14 15.59 11.02
N PRO A 248 30.70 15.28 9.82
CA PRO A 248 29.92 15.29 8.60
C PRO A 248 28.68 14.45 8.87
N ALA A 249 27.51 15.08 8.76
CA ALA A 249 26.24 14.46 9.10
C ALA A 249 26.25 13.04 8.52
N PRO A 250 25.95 12.00 9.35
CA PRO A 250 26.13 10.62 8.95
C PRO A 250 25.50 10.42 7.59
N ASN A 251 26.31 10.09 6.58
CA ASN A 251 25.94 9.95 5.17
C ASN A 251 24.47 9.57 5.06
N PHE A 252 23.61 10.55 4.76
CA PHE A 252 22.18 10.32 4.62
C PHE A 252 22.05 9.41 3.41
N ARG A 253 21.93 8.10 3.63
CA ARG A 253 21.60 7.16 2.57
C ARG A 253 20.13 7.37 2.25
N GLY A 254 19.87 8.29 1.33
CA GLY A 254 18.57 8.41 0.69
C GLY A 254 18.17 7.06 0.09
N SER A 255 16.99 6.58 0.44
CA SER A 255 16.37 5.48 -0.31
C SER A 255 15.23 6.04 -1.13
N SER A 256 15.08 5.56 -2.36
CA SER A 256 13.95 5.91 -3.22
C SER A 256 13.10 4.68 -3.43
N THR A 257 11.81 4.79 -3.14
CA THR A 257 10.83 3.71 -3.31
C THR A 257 9.82 4.10 -4.36
N ILE A 258 9.67 3.27 -5.38
CA ILE A 258 8.68 3.45 -6.44
C ILE A 258 7.51 2.50 -6.20
N VAL A 259 6.32 3.08 -6.11
CA VAL A 259 5.03 2.39 -6.04
C VAL A 259 4.35 2.56 -7.39
N HIS A 260 4.31 1.48 -8.19
CA HIS A 260 3.70 1.52 -9.52
C HIS A 260 2.21 1.86 -9.48
N GLN A 261 1.48 1.25 -8.55
CA GLN A 261 0.06 1.53 -8.37
C GLN A 261 -0.30 1.44 -6.89
N LEU A 262 -0.79 2.55 -6.34
CA LEU A 262 -1.43 2.61 -5.02
C LEU A 262 -2.94 2.71 -5.25
N TRP A 263 -3.68 1.75 -4.74
CA TRP A 263 -5.13 1.66 -4.84
C TRP A 263 -5.76 1.92 -3.48
N VAL A 264 -6.64 2.91 -3.40
CA VAL A 264 -7.36 3.28 -2.18
C VAL A 264 -8.84 3.02 -2.40
N ASP A 265 -9.38 2.01 -1.73
CA ASP A 265 -10.83 1.75 -1.70
C ASP A 265 -11.47 2.62 -0.62
N VAL A 266 -12.37 3.52 -1.02
CA VAL A 266 -13.09 4.45 -0.14
C VAL A 266 -14.53 3.95 0.02
N ARG A 267 -14.84 3.39 1.18
CA ARG A 267 -16.17 2.89 1.55
C ARG A 267 -16.87 3.88 2.45
N ILE A 268 -17.99 4.41 2.00
CA ILE A 268 -18.80 5.35 2.76
C ILE A 268 -19.79 4.53 3.60
N MET A 269 -19.85 4.77 4.90
CA MET A 269 -20.74 4.07 5.82
C MET A 269 -21.42 5.06 6.78
N GLY A 270 -22.65 4.72 7.19
CA GLY A 270 -23.41 5.49 8.18
C GLY A 270 -24.26 6.62 7.59
N ASP A 271 -24.72 7.55 8.43
CA ASP A 271 -25.67 8.59 8.05
C ASP A 271 -24.99 9.98 8.06
N ARG A 272 -25.14 10.73 6.96
CA ARG A 272 -24.58 12.08 6.85
C ARG A 272 -25.13 13.04 7.92
N ALA A 273 -26.34 12.85 8.41
CA ALA A 273 -26.90 13.70 9.48
C ALA A 273 -26.04 13.63 10.77
N GLU A 274 -25.48 12.46 11.09
CA GLU A 274 -24.61 12.25 12.25
C GLU A 274 -23.26 12.96 12.14
N LYS A 275 -22.91 13.43 10.94
CA LYS A 275 -21.71 14.25 10.75
C LYS A 275 -21.73 15.49 11.64
N TRP A 276 -22.87 16.16 11.67
CA TRP A 276 -23.03 17.45 12.33
C TRP A 276 -23.18 17.31 13.85
N SER A 277 -23.70 16.18 14.33
CA SER A 277 -23.77 15.88 15.77
C SER A 277 -22.37 15.64 16.35
N ARG A 278 -21.51 14.97 15.60
CA ARG A 278 -20.15 14.60 16.03
C ARG A 278 -19.13 15.68 15.74
N ASN A 279 -19.30 16.44 14.66
CA ASN A 279 -18.23 17.27 14.14
C ASN A 279 -18.67 18.39 13.17
N MET A 280 -18.65 19.64 13.65
CA MET A 280 -19.14 20.86 12.96
C MET A 280 -18.33 21.36 11.76
N GLY A 281 -17.38 20.60 11.23
CA GLY A 281 -16.53 21.09 10.12
C GLY A 281 -17.07 20.80 8.71
N PRO A 282 -16.39 21.35 7.69
CA PRO A 282 -16.86 21.36 6.29
C PRO A 282 -16.99 19.95 5.71
N ALA A 283 -17.74 19.80 4.63
CA ALA A 283 -18.11 18.50 4.06
C ALA A 283 -17.02 17.76 3.30
N ASP A 284 -15.99 18.47 2.83
CA ASP A 284 -14.95 17.89 1.97
C ASP A 284 -13.91 17.08 2.77
N ARG A 285 -14.34 16.34 3.79
CA ARG A 285 -13.43 15.65 4.71
C ARG A 285 -12.79 14.44 4.10
N THR A 286 -13.51 13.72 3.25
CA THR A 286 -13.03 12.43 2.74
C THR A 286 -11.83 12.62 1.84
N SER A 287 -11.88 13.60 0.94
CA SER A 287 -10.75 13.97 0.09
C SER A 287 -9.54 14.47 0.88
N TRP A 288 -9.76 15.34 1.88
CA TRP A 288 -8.66 15.81 2.73
C TRP A 288 -8.07 14.72 3.62
N ALA A 289 -8.89 13.80 4.13
CA ALA A 289 -8.42 12.64 4.89
C ALA A 289 -7.58 11.70 4.01
N VAL A 290 -7.99 11.49 2.76
CA VAL A 290 -7.20 10.77 1.76
C VAL A 290 -5.86 11.49 1.50
N CYS A 291 -5.87 12.81 1.31
CA CYS A 291 -4.63 13.59 1.18
C CYS A 291 -3.73 13.48 2.42
N ALA A 292 -4.32 13.47 3.62
CA ALA A 292 -3.61 13.31 4.88
C ALA A 292 -2.90 11.96 4.97
N VAL A 293 -3.58 10.85 4.67
CA VAL A 293 -2.95 9.52 4.69
C VAL A 293 -1.87 9.41 3.61
N LEU A 294 -2.09 9.97 2.42
CA LEU A 294 -1.11 9.94 1.33
C LEU A 294 0.15 10.72 1.71
N LYS A 295 0.00 11.93 2.25
CA LYS A 295 1.13 12.74 2.72
C LYS A 295 1.90 11.99 3.81
N ARG A 296 1.17 11.39 4.76
CA ARG A 296 1.76 10.56 5.82
C ARG A 296 2.56 9.40 5.26
N ILE A 297 2.03 8.68 4.28
CA ILE A 297 2.74 7.57 3.62
C ILE A 297 4.03 8.08 2.97
N LEU A 298 3.96 9.19 2.24
CA LEU A 298 5.10 9.74 1.51
C LEU A 298 6.22 10.26 2.44
N GLU A 299 5.88 10.84 3.59
CA GLU A 299 6.86 11.39 4.53
C GLU A 299 7.36 10.33 5.54
N LYS A 300 6.42 9.66 6.21
CA LYS A 300 6.69 8.76 7.35
C LYS A 300 6.80 7.29 6.93
N GLY A 301 6.46 6.95 5.70
CA GLY A 301 6.44 5.60 5.18
C GLY A 301 5.12 4.86 5.46
N PRO A 302 5.03 3.57 5.08
CA PRO A 302 3.78 2.82 5.17
C PRO A 302 3.46 2.31 6.58
N ASP A 303 4.40 2.39 7.53
CA ASP A 303 4.16 2.01 8.92
C ASP A 303 3.45 3.14 9.67
N PHE A 304 2.13 3.03 9.80
CA PHE A 304 1.32 4.02 10.49
C PHE A 304 1.65 4.17 11.98
N SER A 305 2.28 3.16 12.60
CA SER A 305 2.70 3.24 13.99
C SER A 305 3.94 4.11 14.18
N SER A 306 4.76 4.27 13.13
CA SER A 306 5.92 5.15 13.13
C SER A 306 5.50 6.62 13.10
N ALA A 307 6.09 7.41 13.99
CA ALA A 307 6.03 8.87 13.94
C ALA A 307 7.27 9.49 13.30
N LYS A 308 8.29 8.67 12.99
CA LYS A 308 9.56 9.14 12.43
C LYS A 308 9.45 9.24 10.92
N ASP A 309 10.11 10.26 10.38
CA ASP A 309 10.28 10.37 8.94
C ASP A 309 11.07 9.18 8.42
N SER A 310 10.64 8.65 7.27
CA SER A 310 11.25 7.45 6.70
C SER A 310 12.67 7.69 6.18
N GLY A 311 13.03 8.96 5.95
CA GLY A 311 14.23 9.35 5.19
C GLY A 311 14.23 8.81 3.75
N SER A 312 13.13 8.20 3.32
CA SER A 312 12.95 7.63 2.00
C SER A 312 12.07 8.53 1.15
N THR A 313 12.48 8.74 -0.09
CA THR A 313 11.64 9.34 -1.10
C THR A 313 10.69 8.28 -1.63
N ILE A 314 9.39 8.46 -1.46
CA ILE A 314 8.38 7.58 -2.08
C ILE A 314 7.78 8.29 -3.28
N ILE A 315 7.70 7.60 -4.42
CA ILE A 315 7.07 8.07 -5.65
C ILE A 315 5.96 7.10 -6.01
N ILE A 316 4.76 7.62 -6.27
CA ILE A 316 3.59 6.85 -6.72
C ILE A 316 3.39 7.17 -8.20
N GLU A 317 3.52 6.18 -9.08
CA GLU A 317 3.28 6.35 -10.51
C GLU A 317 1.79 6.54 -10.78
N GLU A 318 0.95 5.63 -10.27
CA GLU A 318 -0.51 5.75 -10.38
C GLU A 318 -1.18 5.62 -9.00
N LEU A 319 -1.96 6.63 -8.63
CA LEU A 319 -2.89 6.57 -7.52
C LEU A 319 -4.30 6.30 -8.06
N VAL A 320 -4.90 5.18 -7.65
CA VAL A 320 -6.31 4.87 -7.92
C VAL A 320 -7.13 5.13 -6.68
N LEU A 321 -8.11 6.02 -6.77
CA LEU A 321 -9.06 6.34 -5.71
C LEU A 321 -10.42 5.75 -6.10
N ASN A 322 -10.77 4.60 -5.55
CA ASN A 322 -11.97 3.87 -5.91
C ASN A 322 -13.06 4.08 -4.85
N VAL A 323 -14.14 4.78 -5.19
CA VAL A 323 -15.30 4.90 -4.31
C VAL A 323 -16.14 3.65 -4.44
N VAL A 324 -16.29 2.91 -3.35
CA VAL A 324 -16.98 1.62 -3.30
C VAL A 324 -18.36 1.80 -2.71
N SER A 325 -19.39 1.50 -3.50
CA SER A 325 -20.78 1.48 -3.08
C SER A 325 -21.04 0.29 -2.14
N LEU A 326 -21.84 0.50 -1.11
CA LEU A 326 -22.24 -0.58 -0.20
C LEU A 326 -23.17 -1.56 -0.94
N PRO A 327 -22.86 -2.87 -0.94
CA PRO A 327 -23.68 -3.86 -1.63
C PRO A 327 -25.09 -3.87 -1.04
N ASN A 328 -26.10 -4.04 -1.91
CA ASN A 328 -27.52 -4.12 -1.54
C ASN A 328 -28.09 -2.84 -0.89
N THR A 329 -27.46 -1.69 -1.10
CA THR A 329 -28.03 -0.41 -0.64
C THR A 329 -29.04 0.09 -1.67
N PRO A 330 -30.33 0.26 -1.31
CA PRO A 330 -31.34 0.82 -2.21
C PRO A 330 -30.98 2.25 -2.61
N ASN A 331 -31.25 2.63 -3.86
CA ASN A 331 -30.92 3.95 -4.39
C ASN A 331 -31.61 5.08 -3.60
N GLU A 332 -32.77 4.80 -2.99
CA GLU A 332 -33.55 5.75 -2.20
C GLU A 332 -32.88 6.15 -0.89
N LYS A 333 -31.93 5.34 -0.39
CA LYS A 333 -31.16 5.67 0.83
C LYS A 333 -30.05 6.69 0.56
N TYR A 334 -29.64 6.85 -0.70
CA TYR A 334 -28.63 7.84 -1.04
C TYR A 334 -29.25 9.23 -1.13
N LEU A 335 -28.53 10.20 -0.58
CA LEU A 335 -28.80 11.60 -0.81
C LEU A 335 -28.65 11.94 -2.31
N PRO A 336 -29.32 13.00 -2.80
CA PRO A 336 -29.13 13.46 -4.17
C PRO A 336 -27.65 13.68 -4.49
N GLN A 337 -27.23 13.40 -5.73
CA GLN A 337 -25.84 13.56 -6.16
C GLN A 337 -25.31 14.99 -5.94
N ASP A 338 -26.16 15.99 -6.18
CA ASP A 338 -25.83 17.41 -6.00
C ASP A 338 -26.25 17.94 -4.62
N PHE A 339 -26.41 17.04 -3.63
CA PHE A 339 -26.73 17.44 -2.28
C PHE A 339 -25.63 18.39 -1.75
N PRO A 340 -26.01 19.56 -1.22
CA PRO A 340 -25.06 20.57 -0.80
C PRO A 340 -24.11 20.04 0.28
N ALA A 341 -22.84 20.46 0.20
CA ALA A 341 -21.80 20.10 1.15
C ALA A 341 -22.24 20.35 2.61
N ASP A 342 -22.78 21.53 2.87
CA ASP A 342 -23.26 22.02 4.15
C ASP A 342 -24.67 21.53 4.53
N GLY A 343 -25.33 20.74 3.68
CA GLY A 343 -26.66 20.22 3.97
C GLY A 343 -26.69 19.24 5.16
N VAL A 344 -27.72 19.38 6.00
CA VAL A 344 -28.06 18.44 7.07
C VAL A 344 -29.30 17.66 6.62
N LYS A 345 -29.12 16.40 6.22
CA LYS A 345 -30.23 15.51 5.86
C LYS A 345 -29.84 14.08 6.15
N GLU A 346 -30.78 13.31 6.65
CA GLU A 346 -30.64 11.87 6.86
C GLU A 346 -30.45 11.15 5.52
N GLY A 347 -29.45 10.27 5.47
CA GLY A 347 -29.15 9.43 4.32
C GLY A 347 -27.66 9.20 4.08
N LEU A 348 -27.39 8.27 3.18
CA LEU A 348 -26.04 7.93 2.74
C LEU A 348 -25.55 8.92 1.69
N VAL A 349 -24.29 9.30 1.76
CA VAL A 349 -23.68 10.16 0.75
C VAL A 349 -23.56 9.39 -0.55
N HIS A 350 -23.98 10.02 -1.65
CA HIS A 350 -23.92 9.40 -2.95
C HIS A 350 -22.45 9.19 -3.39
N PRO A 351 -22.04 8.01 -3.89
CA PRO A 351 -20.66 7.72 -4.31
C PRO A 351 -20.09 8.74 -5.31
N LYS A 352 -20.91 9.18 -6.28
CA LYS A 352 -20.54 10.25 -7.24
C LYS A 352 -20.20 11.59 -6.58
N THR A 353 -20.83 11.93 -5.46
CA THR A 353 -20.54 13.17 -4.71
C THR A 353 -19.13 13.11 -4.14
N VAL A 354 -18.77 11.99 -3.50
CA VAL A 354 -17.41 11.77 -2.99
C VAL A 354 -16.39 11.65 -4.11
N ALA A 355 -16.73 11.01 -5.22
CA ALA A 355 -15.85 10.96 -6.39
C ALA A 355 -15.54 12.38 -6.90
N LYS A 356 -16.55 13.26 -6.98
CA LYS A 356 -16.39 14.68 -7.37
C LYS A 356 -15.47 15.43 -6.42
N GLU A 357 -15.68 15.25 -5.12
CA GLU A 357 -14.82 15.81 -4.09
C GLU A 357 -13.35 15.35 -4.23
N LEU A 358 -13.12 14.04 -4.46
CA LEU A 358 -11.79 13.46 -4.69
C LEU A 358 -11.12 13.96 -5.97
N VAL A 359 -11.88 14.42 -6.95
CA VAL A 359 -11.34 15.08 -8.14
C VAL A 359 -11.01 16.54 -7.85
N ASP A 360 -11.92 17.25 -7.18
CA ASP A 360 -11.83 18.69 -6.96
C ASP A 360 -10.71 19.05 -5.98
N VAL A 361 -10.38 18.18 -5.03
CA VAL A 361 -9.27 18.40 -4.08
C VAL A 361 -7.94 18.68 -4.78
N TRP A 362 -7.67 18.06 -5.93
CA TRP A 362 -6.44 18.29 -6.68
C TRP A 362 -6.41 19.70 -7.30
N ASN A 363 -7.56 20.26 -7.67
CA ASN A 363 -7.63 21.65 -8.13
C ASN A 363 -7.30 22.62 -7.00
N ARG A 364 -7.77 22.32 -5.78
CA ARG A 364 -7.51 23.15 -4.59
C ARG A 364 -6.05 23.07 -4.15
N ILE A 365 -5.44 21.88 -4.18
CA ILE A 365 -4.01 21.72 -3.92
C ILE A 365 -3.18 22.48 -4.96
N TRP A 366 -3.59 22.42 -6.22
CA TRP A 366 -2.92 23.12 -7.30
C TRP A 366 -3.03 24.64 -7.21
N SER A 367 -4.21 25.17 -6.89
CA SER A 367 -4.40 26.62 -6.76
C SER A 367 -3.69 27.18 -5.53
N ALA A 368 -3.54 26.37 -4.48
CA ALA A 368 -2.94 26.75 -3.21
C ALA A 368 -3.61 27.98 -2.58
N ASP A 369 -4.90 28.20 -2.88
CA ASP A 369 -5.68 29.32 -2.36
C ASP A 369 -5.94 29.21 -0.85
N ASP A 370 -5.90 27.98 -0.32
CA ASP A 370 -6.05 27.69 1.10
C ASP A 370 -4.77 27.09 1.72
N PHE A 371 -4.67 27.18 3.05
CA PHE A 371 -3.54 26.61 3.80
C PHE A 371 -3.35 25.12 3.51
N LYS A 372 -4.46 24.38 3.34
CA LYS A 372 -4.42 22.94 3.04
C LYS A 372 -3.78 22.68 1.69
N GLY A 373 -4.09 23.47 0.67
CA GLY A 373 -3.53 23.30 -0.65
C GLY A 373 -2.01 23.44 -0.66
N THR A 374 -1.49 24.45 0.05
CA THR A 374 -0.04 24.59 0.25
C THR A 374 0.53 23.42 1.07
N PHE A 375 -0.15 23.01 2.14
CA PHE A 375 0.28 21.94 3.02
C PHE A 375 0.39 20.56 2.32
N TYR A 376 -0.48 20.29 1.34
CA TYR A 376 -0.49 19.04 0.57
C TYR A 376 0.22 19.12 -0.78
N GLN A 377 0.98 20.19 -1.04
CA GLN A 377 1.66 20.40 -2.32
C GLN A 377 2.63 19.25 -2.68
N ILE A 378 3.27 18.62 -1.68
CA ILE A 378 4.14 17.45 -1.87
C ILE A 378 3.46 16.29 -2.63
N LEU A 379 2.13 16.18 -2.55
CA LEU A 379 1.39 15.17 -3.30
C LEU A 379 1.51 15.36 -4.81
N LEU A 380 1.51 16.61 -5.30
CA LEU A 380 1.66 16.92 -6.73
C LEU A 380 3.04 16.55 -7.26
N GLU A 381 4.06 16.61 -6.41
CA GLU A 381 5.45 16.29 -6.77
C GLU A 381 5.73 14.78 -6.77
N ARG A 382 5.06 14.04 -5.88
CA ARG A 382 5.35 12.62 -5.63
C ARG A 382 4.36 11.66 -6.29
N ILE A 383 3.20 12.14 -6.74
CA ILE A 383 2.17 11.34 -7.41
C ILE A 383 2.11 11.76 -8.87
N GLN A 384 2.36 10.83 -9.80
CA GLN A 384 2.42 11.19 -11.21
C GLN A 384 1.04 11.30 -11.85
N ARG A 385 0.16 10.32 -11.56
CA ARG A 385 -1.18 10.20 -12.14
C ARG A 385 -2.19 9.82 -11.07
N VAL A 386 -3.38 10.42 -11.15
CA VAL A 386 -4.52 10.07 -10.29
C VAL A 386 -5.67 9.60 -11.16
N ARG A 387 -6.25 8.45 -10.80
CA ARG A 387 -7.45 7.89 -11.42
C ARG A 387 -8.51 7.71 -10.35
N VAL A 388 -9.63 8.41 -10.52
CA VAL A 388 -10.81 8.27 -9.65
C VAL A 388 -11.77 7.29 -10.29
N CYS A 389 -12.18 6.28 -9.53
CA CYS A 389 -13.10 5.24 -9.95
C CYS A 389 -14.35 5.20 -9.05
N ILE A 390 -15.43 4.64 -9.58
CA ILE A 390 -16.61 4.26 -8.81
C ILE A 390 -16.85 2.78 -9.11
N ASP A 391 -16.83 1.95 -8.07
CA ASP A 391 -17.02 0.49 -8.18
C ASP A 391 -16.08 -0.18 -9.22
N GLY A 392 -14.85 0.33 -9.31
CA GLY A 392 -13.82 -0.14 -10.24
C GLY A 392 -13.90 0.46 -11.66
N GLU A 393 -14.98 1.15 -12.00
CA GLU A 393 -15.13 1.86 -13.28
C GLU A 393 -14.45 3.22 -13.22
N THR A 394 -13.66 3.54 -14.25
CA THR A 394 -12.93 4.81 -14.29
C THR A 394 -13.89 5.96 -14.53
N TRP A 395 -13.94 6.89 -13.57
CA TRP A 395 -14.78 8.06 -13.63
C TRP A 395 -14.02 9.28 -14.18
N ARG A 396 -12.80 9.52 -13.67
CA ARG A 396 -11.93 10.59 -14.15
C ARG A 396 -10.45 10.25 -13.97
N VAL A 397 -9.62 10.78 -14.85
CA VAL A 397 -8.16 10.65 -14.79
C VAL A 397 -7.53 12.04 -14.83
N ARG A 398 -6.45 12.23 -14.07
CA ARG A 398 -5.65 13.46 -14.04
C ARG A 398 -4.15 13.14 -14.03
N GLU A 399 -3.40 13.81 -14.90
CA GLU A 399 -1.95 13.63 -15.05
C GLU A 399 -1.22 14.73 -14.27
N LEU A 400 -1.05 14.55 -12.96
CA LEU A 400 -0.51 15.57 -12.06
C LEU A 400 0.91 16.01 -12.45
N ARG A 401 1.79 15.08 -12.80
CA ARG A 401 3.18 15.41 -13.15
C ARG A 401 3.29 16.25 -14.41
N LEU A 402 2.53 15.91 -15.46
CA LEU A 402 2.52 16.67 -16.70
C LEU A 402 1.93 18.08 -16.49
N GLU A 403 0.90 18.19 -15.66
CA GLU A 403 0.36 19.48 -15.24
C GLU A 403 1.39 20.30 -14.47
N LEU A 404 2.11 19.69 -13.51
CA LEU A 404 3.20 20.28 -12.74
C LEU A 404 4.29 20.88 -13.64
N GLU A 405 4.79 20.06 -14.57
CA GLU A 405 5.85 20.46 -15.50
C GLU A 405 5.41 21.63 -16.41
N ARG A 406 4.15 21.61 -16.89
CA ARG A 406 3.58 22.73 -17.66
C ARG A 406 3.46 24.00 -16.83
N GLY A 407 2.96 23.91 -15.60
CA GLY A 407 2.83 25.05 -14.70
C GLY A 407 4.20 25.68 -14.37
N GLN A 408 5.21 24.85 -14.10
CA GLN A 408 6.58 25.31 -13.85
C GLN A 408 7.22 25.92 -15.11
N ALA A 409 6.97 25.36 -16.30
CA ALA A 409 7.44 25.93 -17.56
C ALA A 409 6.85 27.32 -17.81
N GLU A 410 5.55 27.51 -17.60
CA GLU A 410 4.90 28.81 -17.78
C GLU A 410 5.38 29.84 -16.73
N ARG A 411 5.56 29.43 -15.47
CA ARG A 411 6.17 30.32 -14.44
C ARG A 411 7.57 30.78 -14.85
N ARG A 412 8.41 29.88 -15.37
CA ARG A 412 9.74 30.22 -15.89
C ARG A 412 9.67 31.21 -17.05
N ARG A 413 8.71 31.01 -17.96
CA ARG A 413 8.47 31.92 -19.10
C ARG A 413 8.04 33.32 -18.65
N ILE A 414 7.15 33.41 -17.65
CA ILE A 414 6.69 34.69 -17.10
C ILE A 414 7.84 35.40 -16.38
N ALA A 415 8.60 34.69 -15.53
CA ALA A 415 9.76 35.25 -14.83
C ALA A 415 10.79 35.84 -15.82
N ALA A 416 11.09 35.11 -16.90
CA ALA A 416 11.97 35.59 -17.96
C ALA A 416 11.45 36.84 -18.69
N ARG A 417 10.13 37.07 -18.74
CA ARG A 417 9.52 38.28 -19.34
C ARG A 417 9.55 39.48 -18.40
N VAL A 418 9.39 39.25 -17.10
CA VAL A 418 9.29 40.31 -16.09
C VAL A 418 10.69 40.75 -15.61
N GLY A 419 11.76 40.04 -15.99
CA GLY A 419 13.15 40.43 -15.73
C GLY A 419 13.60 40.21 -14.28
N TRP A 420 13.11 39.14 -13.66
CA TRP A 420 13.52 38.70 -12.32
C TRP A 420 14.75 37.81 -12.34
#